data_AF-A0A6A4G3W1-F1
#
_entry.id   AF-A0A6A4G3W1-F1
#
_cell.length_a   1.000
_cell.length_b   1.000
_cell.length_c   1.000
_cell.angle_alpha   90.00
_cell.angle_beta   90.00
_cell.angle_gamma   90.00
#
_symmetry.space_group_name_H-M   'P 1'
#
loop_
_entity.id
_entity.type
_entity.pdbx_description
1 polymer ?
#
loop_
_entity_poly.entity_id
_entity_poly.type
_entity_poly.pdbx_seq_one_letter_code
_entity_poly.pdbx_strand_id
1 'polypeptide(L)'
;MSSREASKKAAKELLALCAKEGVKVPTNAVNAAVEAGTMLNATREDGEFQLDAALKEMIKKFGVKESASPKKKKSKASDKDDVKTEKKTRKRKADDVKDEDGAAADDDKKAKKPRKMAEATCETNQPLADAFSELSGFEFKRGEKFKGGTWSKVAKAIRDCESEISSGKDALKLKGVGKSSAAKIDEFLETGTLEKLEEYRAGNM
;
A
#
# COMPACT_ATOMS: atom_id res chain seq x y z
N MET A 1 4.52 23.68 -26.82
CA MET A 1 4.17 22.37 -26.22
C MET A 1 4.16 22.55 -24.71
N SER A 2 3.02 22.41 -24.04
CA SER A 2 3.00 22.43 -22.58
C SER A 2 3.83 21.24 -22.05
N SER A 3 4.56 21.41 -20.94
CA SER A 3 5.28 20.31 -20.26
C SER A 3 4.39 19.09 -20.06
N ARG A 4 3.08 19.32 -19.82
CA ARG A 4 2.06 18.26 -19.68
C ARG A 4 1.75 17.53 -20.98
N GLU A 5 1.80 18.20 -22.12
CA GLU A 5 1.60 17.57 -23.43
C GLU A 5 2.80 16.73 -23.85
N ALA A 6 4.01 17.21 -23.56
CA ALA A 6 5.24 16.46 -23.80
C ALA A 6 5.26 15.15 -23.00
N SER A 7 4.88 15.17 -21.72
CA SER A 7 4.75 13.96 -20.90
C SER A 7 3.71 12.97 -21.43
N LYS A 8 2.54 13.47 -21.86
CA LYS A 8 1.48 12.62 -22.44
C LYS A 8 1.91 11.98 -23.75
N LYS A 9 2.62 12.73 -24.60
CA LYS A 9 3.16 12.24 -25.87
C LYS A 9 4.21 11.16 -25.62
N ALA A 10 5.18 11.42 -24.74
CA ALA A 10 6.22 10.46 -24.37
C ALA A 10 5.63 9.17 -23.76
N ALA A 11 4.63 9.27 -22.88
CA ALA A 11 3.98 8.10 -22.30
C ALA A 11 3.26 7.24 -23.37
N LYS A 12 2.61 7.88 -24.35
CA LYS A 12 1.95 7.18 -25.47
C LYS A 12 2.95 6.49 -26.39
N GLU A 13 4.07 7.15 -26.69
CA GLU A 13 5.17 6.59 -27.49
C GLU A 13 5.82 5.41 -26.79
N LEU A 14 6.08 5.52 -25.49
CA LEU A 14 6.64 4.44 -24.69
C LEU A 14 5.72 3.22 -24.64
N LEU A 15 4.41 3.41 -24.48
CA LEU A 15 3.44 2.32 -24.53
C LEU A 15 3.39 1.63 -25.89
N ALA A 16 3.56 2.39 -26.98
CA ALA A 16 3.63 1.83 -28.33
C ALA A 16 4.91 0.99 -28.52
N LEU A 17 6.05 1.41 -27.95
CA LEU A 17 7.29 0.61 -27.93
C LEU A 17 7.12 -0.65 -27.08
N CYS A 18 6.49 -0.55 -25.92
CA CYS A 18 6.18 -1.70 -25.08
C CYS A 18 5.27 -2.71 -25.79
N ALA A 19 4.30 -2.25 -26.58
CA ALA A 19 3.44 -3.13 -27.37
C ALA A 19 4.22 -3.84 -28.49
N LYS A 20 5.19 -3.16 -29.12
CA LYS A 20 6.09 -3.76 -30.13
C LYS A 20 7.04 -4.80 -29.53
N GLU A 21 7.61 -4.51 -28.37
CA GLU A 21 8.51 -5.41 -27.63
C GLU A 21 7.75 -6.51 -26.86
N GLY A 22 6.42 -6.55 -26.92
CA GLY A 22 5.61 -7.56 -26.24
C GLY A 22 5.63 -7.47 -24.72
N VAL A 23 5.93 -6.29 -24.15
CA VAL A 23 5.96 -6.07 -22.69
C VAL A 23 4.56 -6.25 -22.11
N LYS A 24 4.47 -6.94 -20.97
CA LYS A 24 3.21 -7.24 -20.28
C LYS A 24 2.66 -6.04 -19.50
N VAL A 25 2.39 -4.95 -20.21
CA VAL A 25 1.80 -3.74 -19.64
C VAL A 25 0.38 -4.04 -19.12
N PRO A 26 -0.09 -3.38 -18.03
CA PRO A 26 -1.44 -3.60 -17.53
C PRO A 26 -2.52 -3.37 -18.58
N THR A 27 -3.55 -4.19 -18.54
CA THR A 27 -4.64 -4.25 -19.53
C THR A 27 -5.48 -2.96 -19.59
N ASN A 28 -5.41 -2.10 -18.57
CA ASN A 28 -6.16 -0.85 -18.52
C ASN A 28 -5.30 0.31 -19.06
N ALA A 29 -5.77 0.98 -20.11
CA ALA A 29 -5.05 2.05 -20.80
C ALA A 29 -4.68 3.23 -19.89
N VAL A 30 -5.51 3.54 -18.88
CA VAL A 30 -5.24 4.63 -17.92
C VAL A 30 -4.10 4.23 -16.99
N ASN A 31 -4.13 3.01 -16.45
CA ASN A 31 -3.07 2.51 -15.57
C ASN A 31 -1.75 2.37 -16.31
N ALA A 32 -1.79 1.87 -17.55
CA ALA A 32 -0.63 1.78 -18.43
C ALA A 32 0.02 3.16 -18.65
N ALA A 33 -0.78 4.20 -18.90
CA ALA A 33 -0.28 5.56 -19.10
C ALA A 33 0.29 6.18 -17.81
N VAL A 34 -0.33 5.93 -16.66
CA VAL A 34 0.17 6.39 -15.36
C VAL A 34 1.50 5.73 -15.03
N GLU A 35 1.61 4.42 -15.23
CA GLU A 35 2.86 3.69 -15.02
C GLU A 35 3.94 4.15 -16.00
N ALA A 36 3.65 4.25 -17.29
CA ALA A 36 4.60 4.74 -18.30
C ALA A 36 5.07 6.17 -17.96
N GLY A 37 4.17 7.06 -17.55
CA GLY A 37 4.53 8.41 -17.11
C GLY A 37 5.40 8.42 -15.84
N THR A 38 5.15 7.49 -14.91
CA THR A 38 5.96 7.35 -13.69
C THR A 38 7.37 6.89 -14.04
N MET A 39 7.52 5.92 -14.94
CA MET A 39 8.84 5.42 -15.38
C MET A 39 9.60 6.48 -16.18
N LEU A 40 8.93 7.21 -17.07
CA LEU A 40 9.54 8.31 -17.84
C LEU A 40 10.04 9.45 -16.96
N ASN A 41 9.35 9.70 -15.83
CA ASN A 41 9.80 10.70 -14.87
C ASN A 41 10.97 10.20 -14.03
N ALA A 42 11.09 8.89 -13.80
CA ALA A 42 12.22 8.27 -13.13
C ALA A 42 13.49 8.26 -13.99
N THR A 43 13.34 8.12 -15.31
CA THR A 43 14.45 8.11 -16.28
C THR A 43 14.66 9.47 -16.96
N ARG A 44 14.23 10.57 -16.35
CA ARG A 44 14.37 11.91 -16.91
C ARG A 44 15.73 12.48 -16.56
N GLU A 45 16.59 12.64 -17.56
CA GLU A 45 17.87 13.35 -17.44
C GLU A 45 17.79 14.65 -18.26
N ASP A 46 18.29 15.75 -17.70
CA ASP A 46 18.38 17.09 -18.33
C ASP A 46 17.06 17.64 -18.92
N GLY A 47 15.91 17.20 -18.39
CA GLY A 47 14.59 17.64 -18.84
C GLY A 47 14.07 16.89 -20.07
N GLU A 48 14.81 15.90 -20.57
CA GLU A 48 14.42 15.06 -21.69
C GLU A 48 13.88 13.70 -21.24
N PHE A 49 12.87 13.20 -21.95
CA PHE A 49 12.26 11.91 -21.64
C PHE A 49 13.04 10.79 -22.35
N GLN A 50 13.77 9.97 -21.59
CA GLN A 50 14.49 8.83 -22.16
C GLN A 50 13.56 7.63 -22.35
N LEU A 51 13.03 7.48 -23.57
CA LEU A 51 12.11 6.39 -23.94
C LEU A 51 12.78 5.01 -23.83
N ASP A 52 14.04 4.87 -24.25
CA ASP A 52 14.75 3.58 -24.22
C ASP A 52 15.09 3.11 -22.80
N ALA A 53 15.46 4.04 -21.91
CA ALA A 53 15.71 3.74 -20.51
C ALA A 53 14.41 3.32 -19.81
N ALA A 54 13.32 4.07 -20.00
CA ALA A 54 12.01 3.74 -19.47
C ALA A 54 11.47 2.40 -20.02
N LEU A 55 11.75 2.08 -21.28
CA LEU A 55 11.40 0.79 -21.90
C LEU A 55 12.12 -0.38 -21.22
N LYS A 56 13.43 -0.26 -20.98
CA LYS A 56 14.22 -1.26 -20.24
C LYS A 56 13.67 -1.48 -18.84
N GLU A 57 13.29 -0.41 -18.15
CA GLU A 57 12.68 -0.54 -16.82
C GLU A 57 11.28 -1.17 -16.87
N MET A 58 10.46 -0.86 -17.87
CA MET A 58 9.18 -1.51 -18.07
C MET A 58 9.33 -2.99 -18.42
N ILE A 59 10.33 -3.36 -19.24
CA ILE A 59 10.69 -4.76 -19.49
C ILE A 59 11.11 -5.45 -18.19
N LYS A 60 11.94 -4.80 -17.37
CA LYS A 60 12.37 -5.33 -16.06
C LYS A 60 11.20 -5.52 -15.10
N LYS A 61 10.21 -4.63 -15.13
CA LYS A 61 9.06 -4.62 -14.20
C LYS A 61 7.93 -5.56 -14.62
N PHE A 62 7.66 -5.68 -15.92
CA PHE A 62 6.51 -6.43 -16.45
C PHE A 62 6.88 -7.72 -17.18
N GLY A 63 8.12 -7.84 -17.66
CA GLY A 63 8.57 -8.95 -18.49
C GLY A 63 8.02 -8.89 -19.91
N VAL A 64 8.70 -9.59 -20.83
CA VAL A 64 8.28 -9.74 -22.23
C VAL A 64 7.40 -10.99 -22.36
N LYS A 65 6.31 -10.89 -23.12
CA LYS A 65 5.51 -12.03 -23.59
C LYS A 65 6.26 -12.64 -24.77
N GLU A 66 6.85 -13.81 -24.56
CA GLU A 66 7.62 -14.52 -25.59
C GLU A 66 6.84 -14.68 -26.90
N SER A 67 7.42 -14.17 -27.98
CA SER A 67 7.36 -14.77 -29.31
C SER A 67 8.69 -14.51 -30.05
N ALA A 68 9.52 -15.55 -30.10
CA ALA A 68 10.60 -15.88 -31.07
C ALA A 68 11.73 -14.84 -31.41
N SER A 69 12.87 -15.00 -30.70
CA SER A 69 14.33 -14.85 -31.01
C SER A 69 14.87 -14.54 -32.44
N PRO A 70 16.16 -14.08 -32.66
CA PRO A 70 17.39 -14.56 -31.94
C PRO A 70 18.58 -13.59 -31.60
N LYS A 71 19.17 -13.84 -30.41
CA LYS A 71 20.60 -13.91 -29.98
C LYS A 71 21.65 -12.84 -30.38
N LYS A 72 22.33 -12.24 -29.35
CA LYS A 72 23.76 -12.43 -28.92
C LYS A 72 23.92 -11.95 -27.45
N LYS A 73 24.18 -12.82 -26.44
CA LYS A 73 25.49 -13.23 -25.83
C LYS A 73 26.41 -12.04 -25.47
N LYS A 74 27.04 -11.86 -24.30
CA LYS A 74 27.32 -12.55 -23.01
C LYS A 74 27.84 -11.43 -22.06
N SER A 75 27.78 -11.47 -20.72
CA SER A 75 28.64 -12.30 -19.86
C SER A 75 28.21 -12.31 -18.36
N LYS A 76 28.19 -13.52 -17.80
CA LYS A 76 28.52 -13.91 -16.40
C LYS A 76 29.85 -13.24 -15.95
N ALA A 77 30.23 -13.08 -14.69
CA ALA A 77 29.69 -13.31 -13.34
C ALA A 77 30.74 -12.76 -12.34
N SER A 78 30.32 -12.29 -11.17
CA SER A 78 31.01 -12.40 -9.86
C SER A 78 30.36 -11.40 -8.88
N ASP A 79 29.53 -11.82 -7.93
CA ASP A 79 29.85 -12.41 -6.63
C ASP A 79 29.81 -11.34 -5.52
N LYS A 80 28.97 -11.66 -4.52
CA LYS A 80 28.87 -11.16 -3.15
C LYS A 80 28.23 -9.81 -2.78
N ASP A 81 27.15 -10.03 -2.04
CA ASP A 81 26.76 -9.45 -0.75
C ASP A 81 25.87 -8.19 -0.72
N ASP A 82 25.06 -8.20 0.34
CA ASP A 82 24.13 -7.19 0.82
C ASP A 82 22.65 -7.18 0.33
N VAL A 83 21.83 -7.83 1.16
CA VAL A 83 20.67 -7.23 1.85
C VAL A 83 19.32 -7.09 1.09
N LYS A 84 18.33 -7.78 1.68
CA LYS A 84 16.88 -7.46 1.78
C LYS A 84 15.93 -8.00 0.71
N THR A 85 15.46 -9.23 0.94
CA THR A 85 14.38 -9.86 0.16
C THR A 85 13.00 -9.37 0.60
N GLU A 86 12.37 -8.63 -0.31
CA GLU A 86 10.93 -8.38 -0.37
C GLU A 86 10.10 -9.65 -0.69
N LYS A 87 9.00 -9.82 0.05
CA LYS A 87 7.62 -9.86 -0.49
C LYS A 87 7.25 -10.97 -1.52
N LYS A 88 6.71 -12.06 -0.99
CA LYS A 88 5.65 -12.91 -1.61
C LYS A 88 4.26 -12.30 -1.27
N THR A 89 3.20 -12.28 -2.08
CA THR A 89 2.78 -13.03 -3.27
C THR A 89 1.40 -12.52 -3.73
N ARG A 90 1.15 -12.56 -5.05
CA ARG A 90 -0.05 -13.06 -5.78
C ARG A 90 -1.48 -12.51 -5.50
N LYS A 91 -2.03 -11.79 -6.49
CA LYS A 91 -3.29 -12.01 -7.30
C LYS A 91 -4.21 -13.17 -6.82
N ARG A 92 -5.56 -13.19 -6.83
CA ARG A 92 -6.76 -12.60 -7.54
C ARG A 92 -7.95 -12.72 -6.53
N LYS A 93 -9.20 -12.27 -6.70
CA LYS A 93 -10.15 -12.22 -7.83
C LYS A 93 -11.37 -11.37 -7.39
N ALA A 94 -12.05 -10.76 -8.35
CA ALA A 94 -13.28 -9.98 -8.17
C ALA A 94 -14.46 -10.87 -7.74
N ASP A 95 -15.40 -10.29 -6.99
CA ASP A 95 -16.84 -10.50 -7.21
C ASP A 95 -17.62 -9.25 -6.80
N ASP A 96 -18.69 -9.07 -7.55
CA ASP A 96 -19.60 -7.94 -7.72
C ASP A 96 -20.57 -7.79 -6.54
N VAL A 97 -20.69 -6.61 -5.91
CA VAL A 97 -21.96 -6.13 -5.34
C VAL A 97 -22.00 -4.60 -5.41
N LYS A 98 -22.88 -4.15 -6.30
CA LYS A 98 -23.49 -2.82 -6.42
C LYS A 98 -24.16 -2.40 -5.12
N ASP A 99 -23.91 -1.17 -4.65
CA ASP A 99 -24.96 -0.41 -3.97
C ASP A 99 -24.77 1.09 -4.22
N GLU A 100 -25.74 1.63 -4.95
CA GLU A 100 -26.09 3.04 -4.92
C GLU A 100 -26.99 3.26 -3.71
N ASP A 101 -26.58 4.15 -2.81
CA ASP A 101 -27.37 5.22 -2.19
C ASP A 101 -26.43 5.86 -1.16
N GLY A 102 -26.14 7.15 -1.15
CA GLY A 102 -27.06 8.25 -1.39
C GLY A 102 -27.05 9.12 -0.14
N ALA A 103 -26.85 10.42 -0.36
CA ALA A 103 -26.94 11.53 0.61
C ALA A 103 -25.78 11.68 1.62
N ALA A 104 -25.30 12.88 1.93
CA ALA A 104 -25.38 14.21 1.34
C ALA A 104 -24.36 15.06 2.11
N ALA A 105 -23.86 16.12 1.48
CA ALA A 105 -23.09 17.15 2.17
C ALA A 105 -23.92 17.79 3.28
N ASP A 106 -23.30 18.13 4.43
CA ASP A 106 -23.53 19.43 5.06
C ASP A 106 -22.46 19.75 6.12
N ASP A 107 -21.88 20.93 5.97
CA ASP A 107 -21.00 21.60 6.92
C ASP A 107 -21.88 22.26 7.99
N ASP A 108 -21.93 21.74 9.22
CA ASP A 108 -22.39 22.55 10.36
C ASP A 108 -21.89 22.05 11.73
N LYS A 109 -21.40 23.00 12.54
CA LYS A 109 -20.92 22.82 13.91
C LYS A 109 -22.06 22.32 14.81
N LYS A 110 -21.98 21.08 15.33
CA LYS A 110 -22.73 20.73 16.55
C LYS A 110 -22.03 19.71 17.44
N ALA A 111 -21.64 20.20 18.62
CA ALA A 111 -21.26 19.54 19.86
C ALA A 111 -21.03 18.01 19.82
N LYS A 112 -19.76 17.59 19.95
CA LYS A 112 -19.41 16.20 20.21
C LYS A 112 -19.97 15.76 21.57
N LYS A 113 -21.11 15.07 21.55
CA LYS A 113 -21.55 14.21 22.65
C LYS A 113 -20.42 13.20 22.95
N PRO A 114 -20.08 12.92 24.23
CA PRO A 114 -19.11 11.90 24.55
C PRO A 114 -19.63 10.57 23.99
N ARG A 115 -18.97 10.06 22.95
CA ARG A 115 -19.30 8.75 22.41
C ARG A 115 -18.95 7.76 23.52
N LYS A 116 -19.98 7.10 24.07
CA LYS A 116 -19.82 5.94 24.95
C LYS A 116 -18.71 5.07 24.35
N MET A 117 -17.75 4.65 25.17
CA MET A 117 -16.76 3.66 24.80
C MET A 117 -17.52 2.51 24.16
N ALA A 118 -17.40 2.36 22.85
CA ALA A 118 -18.04 1.29 22.14
C ALA A 118 -17.34 0.03 22.64
N GLU A 119 -18.04 -0.72 23.48
CA GLU A 119 -17.55 -2.00 23.94
C GLU A 119 -17.25 -2.84 22.69
N ALA A 120 -16.00 -3.29 22.56
CA ALA A 120 -15.65 -4.30 21.61
C ALA A 120 -16.58 -5.50 21.79
N THR A 121 -16.99 -6.09 20.68
CA THR A 121 -17.96 -7.20 20.67
C THR A 121 -17.44 -8.43 21.40
N CYS A 122 -16.12 -8.52 21.62
CA CYS A 122 -15.46 -9.51 22.45
C CYS A 122 -14.66 -8.81 23.56
N GLU A 123 -14.94 -9.14 24.83
CA GLU A 123 -14.26 -8.54 25.99
C GLU A 123 -12.74 -8.73 25.95
N THR A 124 -12.26 -9.87 25.44
CA THR A 124 -10.82 -10.16 25.31
C THR A 124 -10.10 -9.23 24.33
N ASN A 125 -10.81 -8.71 23.33
CA ASN A 125 -10.26 -7.82 22.31
C ASN A 125 -10.22 -6.34 22.74
N GLN A 126 -10.89 -5.98 23.83
CA GLN A 126 -10.93 -4.61 24.38
C GLN A 126 -9.55 -4.00 24.63
N PRO A 127 -8.65 -4.62 25.42
CA PRO A 127 -7.35 -4.04 25.72
C PRO A 127 -6.51 -3.84 24.45
N LEU A 128 -6.63 -4.76 23.50
CA LEU A 128 -5.98 -4.67 22.20
C LEU A 128 -6.53 -3.47 21.40
N ALA A 129 -7.84 -3.34 21.29
CA ALA A 129 -8.49 -2.24 20.58
C ALA A 129 -8.14 -0.87 21.18
N ASP A 130 -8.07 -0.78 22.50
CA ASP A 130 -7.74 0.45 23.20
C ASP A 130 -6.26 0.82 23.02
N ALA A 131 -5.34 -0.15 23.11
CA ALA A 131 -3.93 0.07 22.81
C ALA A 131 -3.72 0.63 21.39
N PHE A 132 -4.36 0.04 20.37
CA PHE A 132 -4.27 0.57 19.00
C PHE A 132 -4.94 1.93 18.81
N SER A 133 -5.98 2.23 19.60
CA SER A 133 -6.63 3.54 19.59
C SER A 133 -5.76 4.63 20.18
N GLU A 134 -5.08 4.31 21.28
CA GLU A 134 -4.12 5.21 21.93
C GLU A 134 -2.92 5.46 21.00
N LEU A 135 -2.35 4.40 20.43
CA LEU A 135 -1.27 4.47 19.43
C LEU A 135 -1.66 5.34 18.22
N SER A 136 -2.88 5.17 17.71
CA SER A 136 -3.43 5.99 16.64
C SER A 136 -3.44 7.48 17.01
N GLY A 137 -3.86 7.81 18.23
CA GLY A 137 -3.87 9.18 18.74
C GLY A 137 -2.47 9.80 18.80
N PHE A 138 -1.46 9.06 19.24
CA PHE A 138 -0.08 9.52 19.25
C PHE A 138 0.47 9.79 17.85
N GLU A 139 0.21 8.89 16.91
CA GLU A 139 0.65 9.03 15.52
C GLU A 139 0.00 10.25 14.83
N PHE A 140 -1.27 10.54 15.16
CA PHE A 140 -1.91 11.78 14.71
C PHE A 140 -1.26 13.03 15.31
N LYS A 141 -0.88 13.01 16.60
CA LYS A 141 -0.17 14.13 17.25
C LYS A 141 1.20 14.38 16.61
N ARG A 142 1.92 13.33 16.18
CA ARG A 142 3.19 13.43 15.43
C ARG A 142 3.04 13.96 14.00
N GLY A 143 1.81 14.09 13.49
CA GLY A 143 1.57 14.49 12.10
C GLY A 143 1.58 13.32 11.10
N GLU A 144 1.77 12.09 11.57
CA GLU A 144 1.78 10.87 10.75
C GLU A 144 0.34 10.41 10.44
N LYS A 145 -0.43 11.23 9.70
CA LYS A 145 -1.86 11.00 9.40
C LYS A 145 -2.13 9.65 8.74
N PHE A 146 -1.22 9.16 7.90
CA PHE A 146 -1.36 7.87 7.22
C PHE A 146 -1.23 6.68 8.20
N LYS A 147 -0.25 6.73 9.11
CA LYS A 147 -0.06 5.70 10.14
C LYS A 147 -1.18 5.76 11.15
N GLY A 148 -1.47 6.94 11.70
CA GLY A 148 -2.58 7.17 12.62
C GLY A 148 -3.92 6.65 12.07
N GLY A 149 -4.21 6.92 10.79
CA GLY A 149 -5.40 6.42 10.11
C GLY A 149 -5.41 4.90 9.91
N THR A 150 -4.24 4.28 9.74
CA THR A 150 -4.11 2.81 9.66
C THR A 150 -4.39 2.18 11.01
N TRP A 151 -3.77 2.67 12.09
CA TRP A 151 -4.00 2.18 13.45
C TRP A 151 -5.44 2.40 13.91
N SER A 152 -6.07 3.51 13.52
CA SER A 152 -7.49 3.76 13.79
C SER A 152 -8.39 2.72 13.13
N LYS A 153 -8.10 2.33 11.88
CA LYS A 153 -8.85 1.27 11.17
C LYS A 153 -8.64 -0.09 11.83
N VAL A 154 -7.42 -0.40 12.24
CA VAL A 154 -7.09 -1.63 12.97
C VAL A 154 -7.87 -1.69 14.28
N ALA A 155 -7.84 -0.63 15.08
CA ALA A 155 -8.59 -0.56 16.32
C ALA A 155 -10.10 -0.75 16.12
N LYS A 156 -10.68 -0.15 15.08
CA LYS A 156 -12.09 -0.38 14.71
C LYS A 156 -12.37 -1.82 14.32
N ALA A 157 -11.52 -2.40 13.46
CA ALA A 157 -11.68 -3.78 13.01
C ALA A 157 -11.60 -4.79 14.17
N ILE A 158 -10.77 -4.50 15.18
CA ILE A 158 -10.67 -5.32 16.40
C ILE A 158 -11.94 -5.16 17.27
N ARG A 159 -12.47 -3.94 17.40
CA ARG A 159 -13.72 -3.69 18.14
C ARG A 159 -14.92 -4.38 17.50
N ASP A 160 -15.02 -4.29 16.18
CA ASP A 160 -16.13 -4.87 15.40
C ASP A 160 -16.01 -6.40 15.28
N CYS A 161 -14.89 -6.99 15.72
CA CYS A 161 -14.66 -8.43 15.65
C CYS A 161 -15.37 -9.17 16.79
N GLU A 162 -16.34 -10.01 16.43
CA GLU A 162 -17.04 -10.93 17.35
C GLU A 162 -16.18 -12.12 17.80
N SER A 163 -15.13 -12.46 17.04
CA SER A 163 -14.22 -13.56 17.36
C SER A 163 -13.02 -13.10 18.19
N GLU A 164 -12.59 -13.92 19.14
CA GLU A 164 -11.37 -13.68 19.92
C GLU A 164 -10.13 -13.70 19.01
N ILE A 165 -9.32 -12.65 19.08
CA ILE A 165 -8.07 -12.56 18.32
C ILE A 165 -6.95 -13.18 19.16
N SER A 166 -6.69 -14.46 18.94
CA SER A 166 -5.59 -15.20 19.58
C SER A 166 -4.30 -15.18 18.77
N SER A 167 -4.34 -14.72 17.52
CA SER A 167 -3.17 -14.59 16.66
C SER A 167 -3.32 -13.48 15.61
N GLY A 168 -2.20 -12.96 15.13
CA GLY A 168 -2.11 -12.03 14.03
C GLY A 168 -2.61 -12.64 12.70
N LYS A 169 -2.65 -13.97 12.58
CA LYS A 169 -3.30 -14.64 11.43
C LYS A 169 -4.81 -14.44 11.44
N ASP A 170 -5.43 -14.42 12.61
CA ASP A 170 -6.85 -14.12 12.74
C ASP A 170 -7.11 -12.64 12.50
N ALA A 171 -6.22 -11.79 13.01
CA ALA A 171 -6.27 -10.36 12.73
C ALA A 171 -6.18 -10.06 11.21
N LEU A 172 -5.36 -10.80 10.44
CA LEU A 172 -5.26 -10.64 8.99
C LEU A 172 -6.56 -10.93 8.22
N LYS A 173 -7.49 -11.70 8.80
CA LYS A 173 -8.81 -11.95 8.20
C LYS A 173 -9.70 -10.72 8.30
N LEU A 174 -9.40 -9.79 9.22
CA LEU A 174 -10.18 -8.59 9.46
C LEU A 174 -9.91 -7.53 8.39
N LYS A 175 -11.00 -6.93 7.89
CA LYS A 175 -10.92 -5.87 6.89
C LYS A 175 -10.27 -4.63 7.49
N GLY A 176 -9.09 -4.27 6.97
CA GLY A 176 -8.33 -3.10 7.43
C GLY A 176 -7.09 -3.43 8.26
N VAL A 177 -6.87 -4.71 8.59
CA VAL A 177 -5.63 -5.17 9.22
C VAL A 177 -4.67 -5.70 8.17
N GLY A 178 -3.48 -5.08 8.08
CA GLY A 178 -2.41 -5.52 7.19
C GLY A 178 -1.37 -6.38 7.90
N LYS A 179 -0.43 -6.96 7.13
CA LYS A 179 0.68 -7.78 7.66
C LYS A 179 1.49 -7.09 8.75
N SER A 180 1.73 -5.79 8.61
CA SER A 180 2.46 -4.98 9.61
C SER A 180 1.67 -4.81 10.90
N SER A 181 0.35 -4.65 10.80
CA SER A 181 -0.52 -4.48 11.96
C SER A 181 -0.74 -5.82 12.66
N ALA A 182 -0.88 -6.91 11.90
CA ALA A 182 -0.94 -8.26 12.42
C ALA A 182 0.33 -8.63 13.22
N ALA A 183 1.52 -8.32 12.70
CA ALA A 183 2.76 -8.54 13.44
C ALA A 183 2.81 -7.76 14.77
N LYS A 184 2.24 -6.54 14.80
CA LYS A 184 2.11 -5.76 16.05
C LYS A 184 1.05 -6.31 17.00
N ILE A 185 0.01 -6.96 16.47
CA ILE A 185 -0.98 -7.66 17.28
C ILE A 185 -0.34 -8.90 17.91
N ASP A 186 0.42 -9.67 17.13
CA ASP A 186 1.22 -10.81 17.65
C ASP A 186 2.15 -10.35 18.77
N GLU A 187 2.89 -9.25 18.56
CA GLU A 187 3.75 -8.64 19.59
C GLU A 187 2.96 -8.33 20.85
N PHE A 188 1.82 -7.63 20.75
CA PHE A 188 0.99 -7.31 21.92
C PHE A 188 0.45 -8.54 22.63
N LEU A 189 0.14 -9.62 21.91
CA LEU A 189 -0.31 -10.88 22.50
C LEU A 189 0.83 -11.62 23.23
N GLU A 190 2.08 -11.51 22.73
CA GLU A 190 3.25 -12.12 23.34
C GLU A 190 3.80 -11.32 24.54
N THR A 191 3.90 -10.00 24.41
CA THR A 191 4.53 -9.11 25.42
C THR A 191 3.52 -8.40 26.32
N GLY A 192 2.25 -8.34 25.93
CA GLY A 192 1.21 -7.57 26.60
C GLY A 192 1.26 -6.06 26.34
N THR A 193 2.24 -5.57 25.56
CA THR A 193 2.42 -4.14 25.27
C THR A 193 2.90 -3.91 23.85
N LEU A 194 2.60 -2.72 23.30
CA LEU A 194 3.14 -2.30 22.01
C LEU A 194 4.40 -1.49 22.26
N GLU A 195 5.54 -1.93 21.72
CA GLU A 195 6.84 -1.25 21.90
C GLU A 195 6.78 0.23 21.54
N LYS A 196 6.11 0.54 20.41
CA LYS A 196 5.89 1.92 19.96
C LYS A 196 5.03 2.74 20.92
N LEU A 197 4.07 2.11 21.59
CA LEU A 197 3.19 2.79 22.53
C LEU A 197 3.96 3.15 23.80
N GLU A 198 4.83 2.24 24.26
CA GLU A 198 5.75 2.49 25.37
C GLU A 198 6.79 3.57 25.03
N GLU A 199 7.33 3.59 23.80
CA GLU A 199 8.17 4.70 23.32
C GLU A 199 7.44 6.04 23.37
N TYR A 200 6.15 6.06 23.00
CA TYR A 200 5.33 7.27 23.09
C TYR A 200 5.05 7.70 24.53
N ARG A 201 4.87 6.75 25.46
CA ARG A 201 4.71 7.03 26.89
C ARG A 201 6.00 7.50 27.55
N ALA A 202 7.14 7.01 27.08
CA ALA A 202 8.47 7.43 27.54
C ALA A 202 8.86 8.86 27.11
N GLY A 203 8.05 9.51 26.24
CA GLY A 203 8.28 10.89 25.83
C GLY A 203 9.18 11.05 24.61
N ASN A 204 9.48 9.97 23.88
CA ASN A 204 10.16 10.04 22.58
C ASN A 204 9.17 10.50 21.48
N MET A 205 8.67 11.73 21.60
CA MET A 205 7.78 12.38 20.61
C MET A 205 8.54 12.97 19.41
#